data_AF-A0A2V8JFH7-F1
#
_entry.id   AF-A0A2V8JFH7-F1
#
_cell.length_a   1.000
_cell.length_b   1.000
_cell.length_c   1.000
_cell.angle_alpha   90.00
_cell.angle_beta   90.00
_cell.angle_gamma   90.00
#
_symmetry.space_group_name_H-M   'P 1'
#
loop_
_entity.id
_entity.type
_entity.pdbx_description
1 polymer ?
#
loop_
_entity_poly.entity_id
_entity_poly.type
_entity_poly.pdbx_seq_one_letter_code
_entity_poly.pdbx_strand_id
1 'polypeptide(L)' 'ETAGAISIIGAAWGGIPVSTTHTITGAIVGVGATRRVTAVKWGVTRRIVWAWIITIPAASSLAAIAYRIVR' A
#
# COMPACT_ATOMS: atom_id res chain seq x y z
N GLU A 1 -1.19 14.71 2.10
CA GLU A 1 -1.06 13.95 3.37
C GLU A 1 -2.34 13.98 4.20
N THR A 2 -3.00 15.13 4.37
CA THR A 2 -4.26 15.26 5.12
C THR A 2 -5.35 14.27 4.71
N ALA A 3 -5.59 14.08 3.40
CA ALA A 3 -6.56 13.09 2.90
C ALA A 3 -6.21 11.65 3.34
N GLY A 4 -4.92 11.32 3.38
CA GLY A 4 -4.46 10.02 3.85
C GLY A 4 -4.64 9.86 5.36
N ALA A 5 -4.33 10.91 6.14
CA ALA A 5 -4.54 10.90 7.59
C ALA A 5 -6.03 10.75 7.97
N ILE A 6 -6.92 11.50 7.31
CA ILE A 6 -8.38 11.40 7.52
C ILE A 6 -8.87 9.98 7.21
N SER A 7 -8.40 9.41 6.10
CA SER A 7 -8.78 8.04 5.70
C SER A 7 -8.30 6.99 6.71
N ILE A 8 -7.06 7.12 7.21
CA ILE A 8 -6.50 6.22 8.23
C ILE A 8 -7.26 6.34 9.55
N ILE A 9 -7.54 7.56 10.01
CA ILE A 9 -8.28 7.79 11.26
C ILE A 9 -9.70 7.25 11.14
N GLY A 10 -10.38 7.49 10.02
CA GLY A 10 -11.72 6.93 9.77
C GLY A 10 -11.72 5.40 9.79
N ALA A 11 -10.74 4.77 9.14
CA ALA A 11 -10.59 3.31 9.18
C ALA A 11 -10.29 2.78 10.59
N ALA A 12 -9.46 3.50 11.35
CA ALA A 12 -9.13 3.15 12.73
C ALA A 12 -10.36 3.21 13.65
N TRP A 13 -11.20 4.23 13.51
CA TRP A 13 -12.48 4.34 14.23
C TRP A 13 -13.45 3.19 13.89
N GLY A 14 -13.42 2.73 12.64
CA GLY A 14 -14.20 1.57 12.21
C GLY A 14 -13.58 0.21 12.59
N GLY A 15 -12.39 0.17 13.19
CA GLY A 15 -11.67 -1.08 13.47
C GLY A 15 -11.23 -1.84 12.21
N ILE A 16 -11.20 -1.18 11.05
CA ILE A 16 -10.91 -1.81 9.76
C ILE A 16 -9.40 -1.85 9.56
N PRO A 17 -8.79 -3.05 9.42
CA PRO A 17 -7.36 -3.14 9.15
C PRO A 17 -7.07 -2.64 7.74
N VAL A 18 -6.39 -1.50 7.65
CA VAL A 18 -5.98 -0.88 6.38
C VAL A 18 -4.47 -0.72 6.30
N SER A 19 -3.94 -0.76 5.09
CA SER A 19 -2.52 -0.49 4.84
C SER A 19 -2.25 1.02 4.80
N THR A 20 -1.60 1.55 5.83
CA THR A 20 -1.22 2.98 5.89
C THR A 20 -0.27 3.37 4.75
N THR A 21 0.63 2.47 4.34
CA THR A 21 1.54 2.67 3.20
C THR A 21 0.80 2.87 1.88
N HIS A 22 -0.22 2.06 1.59
CA HIS A 22 -1.07 2.22 0.42
C HIS A 22 -1.82 3.55 0.46
N THR A 23 -2.42 3.87 1.61
CA THR A 23 -3.22 5.07 1.78
C THR A 23 -2.40 6.35 1.57
N ILE A 24 -1.22 6.44 2.21
CA ILE A 24 -0.35 7.62 2.06
C ILE A 24 0.25 7.71 0.65
N THR A 25 0.76 6.60 0.10
CA THR A 25 1.32 6.59 -1.26
C THR A 25 0.26 6.96 -2.30
N GLY A 26 -0.95 6.43 -2.17
CA GLY A 26 -2.09 6.77 -3.02
C GLY A 26 -2.46 8.25 -2.92
N ALA A 27 -2.49 8.81 -1.70
CA ALA A 27 -2.73 10.25 -1.51
C ALA A 27 -1.66 11.12 -2.17
N ILE A 28 -0.37 10.74 -2.09
CA ILE A 28 0.73 11.46 -2.75
C ILE A 28 0.59 11.41 -4.27
N VAL A 29 0.34 10.22 -4.84
CA VAL A 29 0.14 10.05 -6.28
C VAL A 29 -1.08 10.82 -6.76
N GLY A 30 -2.18 10.77 -6.01
CA GLY A 30 -3.43 11.49 -6.31
C GLY A 30 -3.23 13.00 -6.35
N VAL A 31 -2.56 13.58 -5.34
CA VAL A 31 -2.24 15.03 -5.32
C VAL A 31 -1.31 15.42 -6.47
N GLY A 32 -0.35 14.57 -6.83
CA GLY A 32 0.48 14.80 -8.02
C GLY A 32 -0.34 14.84 -9.31
N ALA A 33 -1.28 13.91 -9.45
CA ALA A 33 -2.13 13.78 -10.63
C ALA A 33 -3.12 14.96 -10.80
N THR A 34 -3.63 15.54 -9.71
CA THR A 34 -4.52 16.72 -9.79
C THR A 34 -3.82 17.98 -10.28
N ARG A 35 -2.51 18.10 -10.04
CA ARG A 35 -1.69 19.18 -10.60
C ARG A 35 -1.46 18.95 -12.09
N ARG A 36 -0.77 17.85 -12.41
CA ARG A 36 -0.53 17.35 -13.78
C ARG A 36 -0.17 15.86 -13.70
N VAL A 37 -0.71 15.04 -14.60
CA VAL A 37 -0.38 13.60 -14.67
C VAL A 37 1.13 13.38 -14.81
N THR A 38 1.84 14.25 -15.53
CA THR A 38 3.31 14.18 -15.70
C THR A 38 4.11 14.55 -14.46
N ALA A 39 3.50 15.20 -13.45
CA ALA A 39 4.16 15.50 -12.18
C ALA A 39 4.32 14.24 -11.30
N VAL A 40 3.61 13.16 -11.61
CA VAL A 40 3.74 11.88 -10.92
C VAL A 40 4.97 11.13 -11.44
N LYS A 41 5.79 10.61 -10.52
CA LYS A 41 6.93 9.74 -10.84
C LYS A 41 6.47 8.32 -11.17
N TRP A 42 5.87 8.11 -12.35
CA TRP A 42 5.27 6.85 -12.77
C TRP A 42 6.18 5.62 -12.68
N GLY A 43 7.49 5.78 -12.95
CA GLY A 43 8.46 4.69 -12.79
C GLY A 43 8.53 4.18 -11.35
N VAL A 44 8.48 5.09 -10.36
CA VAL A 44 8.48 4.74 -8.95
C VAL A 44 7.14 4.17 -8.54
N THR A 45 6.04 4.83 -8.91
CA THR A 45 4.67 4.36 -8.60
C THR A 45 4.44 2.94 -9.11
N ARG A 46 4.83 2.64 -10.35
CA ARG A 46 4.72 1.30 -10.92
C ARG A 46 5.55 0.27 -10.14
N ARG A 47 6.79 0.62 -9.76
CA ARG A 47 7.65 -0.26 -8.96
C ARG A 47 7.02 -0.59 -7.60
N ILE A 48 6.42 0.40 -6.95
CA ILE A 48 5.71 0.23 -5.68
C ILE A 48 4.52 -0.74 -5.86
N VAL A 49 3.70 -0.54 -6.89
CA VAL A 49 2.54 -1.42 -7.16
C VAL A 49 2.97 -2.86 -7.41
N TRP A 50 4.02 -3.08 -8.19
CA TRP A 50 4.58 -4.42 -8.39
C TRP A 50 5.11 -5.04 -7.11
N ALA A 51 5.78 -4.25 -6.25
CA ALA A 51 6.23 -4.73 -4.96
C ALA A 51 5.05 -5.21 -4.09
N TRP A 52 3.96 -4.45 -4.02
CA TRP A 52 2.76 -4.85 -3.27
C TRP A 52 2.20 -6.19 -3.75
N ILE A 53 2.08 -6.37 -5.06
CA ILE A 53 1.59 -7.63 -5.65
C ILE A 53 2.51 -8.80 -5.31
N ILE A 54 3.84 -8.61 -5.40
CA ILE A 54 4.82 -9.69 -5.17
C ILE A 54 4.94 -10.04 -3.68
N THR A 55 4.78 -9.06 -2.78
CA THR A 55 4.92 -9.28 -1.34
C THR A 55 3.87 -10.24 -0.78
N ILE A 56 2.65 -10.28 -1.34
CA ILE A 56 1.58 -11.17 -0.85
C ILE A 56 1.92 -12.65 -1.14
N PRO A 57 2.20 -13.08 -2.39
CA PRO A 57 2.66 -14.43 -2.68
C PRO A 57 3.92 -14.83 -1.92
N ALA A 58 4.91 -13.92 -1.82
CA ALA A 58 6.14 -14.20 -1.09
C ALA A 58 5.88 -14.48 0.39
N ALA A 59 5.10 -13.63 1.06
CA ALA A 59 4.72 -13.82 2.46
C ALA A 59 3.89 -15.10 2.65
N SER A 60 2.94 -15.38 1.75
CA SER A 60 2.10 -16.59 1.83
C SER A 60 2.93 -17.87 1.66
N SER A 61 3.91 -17.86 0.75
CA SER A 61 4.80 -19.00 0.50
C SER A 61 5.71 -19.25 1.71
N LEU A 62 6.29 -18.18 2.25
CA LEU A 62 7.14 -18.27 3.44
C LEU A 62 6.36 -18.78 4.66
N ALA A 63 5.15 -18.27 4.88
CA ALA A 63 4.27 -18.73 5.96
C ALA A 63 3.91 -20.21 5.81
N ALA A 64 3.61 -20.67 4.59
CA ALA A 64 3.31 -22.08 4.32
C ALA A 64 4.51 -23.00 4.58
N ILE A 65 5.72 -22.58 4.19
CA ILE A 65 6.97 -23.32 4.47
C ILE A 65 7.22 -23.38 5.97
N ALA A 66 7.14 -22.24 6.67
CA ALA A 66 7.35 -22.18 8.11
C ALA A 66 6.37 -23.09 8.87
N TYR A 67 5.09 -23.06 8.50
CA TYR A 67 4.07 -23.93 9.10
C TYR A 67 4.39 -25.42 8.91
N ARG A 68 4.87 -25.82 7.73
CA ARG A 68 5.26 -27.21 7.43
C ARG A 68 6.51 -27.68 8.17
N ILE A 69 7.38 -26.76 8.61
CA ILE A 69 8.59 -27.09 9.37
C ILE A 69 8.27 -27.23 10.85
N VAL A 70 7.37 -26.38 11.38
CA VAL A 70 7.02 -26.36 12.80
C VAL A 70 6.03 -27.47 13.18
N ARG A 71 5.19 -27.92 12.23
CA ARG A 71 4.25 -29.02 12.41
C ARG A 71 4.83 -30.35 11.95
#